data_AF-A0A7V2HGS2-F1
#
_entry.id   AF-A0A7V2HGS2-F1
#
_cell.length_a   1.000
_cell.length_b   1.000
_cell.length_c   1.000
_cell.angle_alpha   90.00
_cell.angle_beta   90.00
_cell.angle_gamma   90.00
#
_symmetry.space_group_name_H-M   'P 1'
#
loop_
_entity.id
_entity.type
_entity.pdbx_description
1 polymer ?
#
loop_
_entity_poly.entity_id
_entity_poly.type
_entity_poly.pdbx_seq_one_letter_code
_entity_poly.pdbx_strand_id
1 'polypeptide(L)'
;MDPVVALARAGYAGYGAVPPSAAPELPGRQVGTVAQAALRELLLAWRLDEGRAGTPDWNPLGDYFAAGSRILIKPNWVLHENRSGHGLDCLVTHPSLIEAVLEYVALTRPAEVVIGDAPLQGCDIEVLWEACGVGDIAERFRQRGLDLRIADFRRTVLFGATLGSGRAEDIQDISKYVLFDLGRESLLEPLAPDAGRFRVTMYNPDLMIRTHAPGRHQYLIARDAIEADGVINLPKLKSHKKAGITGALKNLVGINGNKEFLPHHRKGGSATGGDCYEGGSWLKARAEDLLDHANRLPNGRMQALLEQAGGMVNRCAARLSEEGDDNLEGAWYGNDTVWRTSLDLQRILAYGCADGRMAAAPQRRVIHITDAIIGGDGDGPLAPDPVESGFLTGAANPAAAEWVHAILMGFEPEKVPIVREAFGSFSYPLACFTKQEVRVRTADGECAPRSLASAARTFRPSRGWVGHCELETRHDRVGEQPVVA
;
A
#
# COMPACT_ATOMS: atom_id res chain seq x y z
N MET A 1 16.71 7.99 10.92
CA MET A 1 15.96 6.98 10.16
C MET A 1 16.98 6.14 9.41
N ASP A 2 16.81 4.82 9.39
CA ASP A 2 17.77 3.86 8.85
C ASP A 2 17.59 3.70 7.32
N PRO A 3 18.63 3.90 6.49
CA PRO A 3 18.56 3.69 5.03
C PRO A 3 18.67 2.22 4.61
N VAL A 4 18.76 1.29 5.56
CA VAL A 4 18.90 -0.15 5.27
C VAL A 4 17.54 -0.82 5.08
N VAL A 5 17.46 -1.62 4.03
CA VAL A 5 16.37 -2.57 3.78
C VAL A 5 16.93 -3.98 3.93
N ALA A 6 16.41 -4.75 4.89
CA ALA A 6 16.70 -6.17 4.99
C ALA A 6 15.92 -6.94 3.92
N LEU A 7 16.51 -8.00 3.36
CA LEU A 7 15.89 -8.88 2.39
C LEU A 7 16.20 -10.33 2.74
N ALA A 8 15.16 -11.15 2.83
CA ALA A 8 15.28 -12.60 2.97
C ALA A 8 14.53 -13.29 1.84
N ARG A 9 15.11 -14.39 1.33
CA ARG A 9 14.45 -15.24 0.34
C ARG A 9 13.60 -16.25 1.06
N ALA A 10 12.41 -16.49 0.53
CA ALA A 10 11.62 -17.64 0.95
C ALA A 10 12.22 -18.91 0.35
N GLY A 11 12.13 -20.04 1.07
CA GLY A 11 12.62 -21.33 0.58
C GLY A 11 11.99 -21.76 -0.76
N TYR A 12 10.75 -21.32 -1.01
CA TYR A 12 10.11 -21.29 -2.33
C TYR A 12 9.03 -20.20 -2.37
N ALA A 13 8.53 -19.88 -3.56
CA ALA A 13 7.46 -18.91 -3.73
C ALA A 13 6.08 -19.57 -3.44
N GLY A 14 5.67 -19.53 -2.18
CA GLY A 14 4.36 -20.01 -1.71
C GLY A 14 4.26 -19.93 -0.18
N TYR A 15 3.09 -20.23 0.38
CA TYR A 15 2.84 -20.06 1.83
C TYR A 15 2.62 -21.37 2.58
N GLY A 16 2.93 -22.51 1.95
CA GLY A 16 2.71 -23.83 2.54
C GLY A 16 3.68 -24.15 3.68
N ALA A 17 3.62 -25.42 4.11
CA ALA A 17 4.54 -25.96 5.09
C ALA A 17 5.97 -26.08 4.53
N VAL A 18 6.95 -26.04 5.42
CA VAL A 18 8.35 -26.38 5.17
C VAL A 18 8.82 -27.38 6.24
N PRO A 19 9.92 -28.13 6.00
CA PRO A 19 10.53 -28.95 7.04
C PRO A 19 10.78 -28.09 8.30
N PRO A 20 10.34 -28.55 9.49
CA PRO A 20 10.51 -27.77 10.69
C PRO A 20 11.98 -27.45 10.95
N SER A 21 12.28 -26.20 11.32
CA SER A 21 13.63 -25.78 11.71
C SER A 21 13.61 -25.09 13.06
N ALA A 22 14.72 -25.19 13.80
CA ALA A 22 14.80 -24.70 15.17
C ALA A 22 14.64 -23.18 15.24
N ALA A 23 13.76 -22.74 16.14
CA ALA A 23 13.50 -21.35 16.47
C ALA A 23 13.28 -21.27 17.99
N PRO A 24 14.34 -21.44 18.81
CA PRO A 24 14.23 -21.62 20.25
C PRO A 24 13.54 -20.46 20.99
N GLU A 25 13.48 -19.29 20.37
CA GLU A 25 12.80 -18.08 20.83
C GLU A 25 11.26 -18.15 20.75
N LEU A 26 10.71 -19.00 19.87
CA LEU A 26 9.27 -19.13 19.68
C LEU A 26 8.68 -20.19 20.62
N PRO A 27 7.39 -20.11 20.99
CA PRO A 27 6.76 -21.07 21.92
C PRO A 27 6.86 -22.53 21.48
N GLY A 28 6.71 -22.80 20.18
CA GLY A 28 6.88 -24.14 19.60
C GLY A 28 8.33 -24.58 19.41
N ARG A 29 9.29 -23.69 19.69
CA ARG A 29 10.74 -23.83 19.48
C ARG A 29 11.16 -24.17 18.06
N GLN A 30 10.26 -23.99 17.10
CA GLN A 30 10.45 -24.29 15.69
C GLN A 30 9.58 -23.38 14.81
N VAL A 31 10.01 -23.20 13.56
CA VAL A 31 9.19 -22.66 12.46
C VAL A 31 8.83 -23.79 11.50
N GLY A 32 7.63 -23.77 10.94
CA GLY A 32 7.10 -24.85 10.09
C GLY A 32 6.40 -24.39 8.82
N THR A 33 6.29 -23.08 8.58
CA THR A 33 5.73 -22.51 7.33
C THR A 33 6.75 -21.65 6.60
N VAL A 34 6.56 -21.46 5.30
CA VAL A 34 7.42 -20.57 4.50
C VAL A 34 7.46 -19.17 5.10
N ALA A 35 6.32 -18.62 5.49
CA ALA A 35 6.24 -17.26 6.05
C ALA A 35 7.01 -17.14 7.38
N GLN A 36 6.90 -18.13 8.27
CA GLN A 36 7.65 -18.14 9.52
C GLN A 36 9.17 -18.24 9.29
N ALA A 37 9.60 -19.14 8.39
CA ALA A 37 11.01 -19.32 8.06
C ALA A 37 11.59 -18.06 7.41
N ALA A 38 10.91 -17.51 6.40
CA ALA A 38 11.33 -16.29 5.71
C ALA A 38 11.35 -15.07 6.64
N LEU A 39 10.37 -14.92 7.54
CA LEU A 39 10.37 -13.83 8.51
C LEU A 39 11.52 -13.97 9.51
N ARG A 40 11.79 -15.18 10.01
CA ARG A 40 12.92 -15.43 10.91
C ARG A 40 14.24 -15.07 10.24
N GLU A 41 14.45 -15.54 9.01
CA GLU A 41 15.63 -15.18 8.21
C GLU A 41 15.72 -13.67 7.95
N LEU A 42 14.59 -13.02 7.71
CA LEU A 42 14.53 -11.56 7.54
C LEU A 42 15.01 -10.83 8.79
N LEU A 43 14.54 -11.23 9.97
CA LEU A 43 14.90 -10.59 11.25
C LEU A 43 16.39 -10.81 11.58
N LEU A 44 16.94 -11.98 11.25
CA LEU A 44 18.39 -12.26 11.34
C LEU A 44 19.19 -11.39 10.35
N ALA A 45 18.78 -11.37 9.08
CA ALA A 45 19.41 -10.55 8.05
C ALA A 45 19.34 -9.07 8.41
N TRP A 46 18.27 -8.61 9.06
CA TRP A 46 18.13 -7.25 9.53
C TRP A 46 19.02 -6.92 10.74
N ARG A 47 19.59 -7.95 11.41
CA ARG A 47 20.44 -7.83 12.61
C ARG A 47 19.75 -7.18 13.79
N LEU A 48 18.47 -7.50 13.98
CA LEU A 48 17.73 -7.02 15.13
C LEU A 48 18.05 -7.89 16.35
N ASP A 49 18.34 -7.25 17.49
CA ASP A 49 18.75 -7.93 18.72
C ASP A 49 19.90 -8.96 18.51
N GLU A 50 20.92 -8.58 17.73
CA GLU A 50 21.99 -9.46 17.23
C GLU A 50 22.71 -10.25 18.36
N GLY A 51 22.90 -9.64 19.53
CA GLY A 51 23.56 -10.27 20.67
C GLY A 51 22.80 -11.47 21.26
N ARG A 52 21.51 -11.62 20.97
CA ARG A 52 20.67 -12.74 21.40
C ARG A 52 20.12 -13.56 20.23
N ALA A 53 20.51 -13.24 18.99
CA ALA A 53 19.99 -13.87 17.79
C ALA A 53 20.05 -15.41 17.85
N GLY A 54 18.89 -16.05 17.62
CA GLY A 54 18.77 -17.51 17.62
C GLY A 54 18.87 -18.18 19.01
N THR A 55 18.82 -17.41 20.10
CA THR A 55 18.71 -17.93 21.47
C THR A 55 17.26 -17.91 21.96
N PRO A 56 16.90 -18.63 23.05
CA PRO A 56 15.56 -18.55 23.64
C PRO A 56 15.12 -17.13 24.06
N ASP A 57 16.09 -16.24 24.32
CA ASP A 57 15.84 -14.87 24.78
C ASP A 57 15.81 -13.85 23.63
N TRP A 58 15.88 -14.30 22.37
CA TRP A 58 15.88 -13.41 21.21
C TRP A 58 14.53 -12.70 21.06
N ASN A 59 14.54 -11.37 21.09
CA ASN A 59 13.35 -10.54 20.89
C ASN A 59 13.65 -9.43 19.87
N PRO A 60 13.68 -9.76 18.57
CA PRO A 60 14.13 -8.83 17.52
C PRO A 60 13.23 -7.59 17.38
N LEU A 61 11.96 -7.68 17.75
CA LEU A 61 11.05 -6.52 17.70
C LEU A 61 11.12 -5.66 18.97
N GLY A 62 11.82 -6.11 20.01
CA GLY A 62 11.97 -5.39 21.29
C GLY A 62 12.72 -4.06 21.16
N ASP A 63 13.59 -3.93 20.15
CA ASP A 63 14.29 -2.67 19.85
C ASP A 63 13.34 -1.57 19.32
N TYR A 64 12.21 -1.98 18.73
CA TYR A 64 11.19 -1.06 18.21
C TYR A 64 10.02 -0.86 19.17
N PHE A 65 9.64 -1.92 19.91
CA PHE A 65 8.45 -1.92 20.75
C PHE A 65 8.80 -2.37 22.16
N ALA A 66 8.67 -1.46 23.12
CA ALA A 66 8.85 -1.76 24.53
C ALA A 66 7.69 -2.62 25.07
N ALA A 67 7.94 -3.35 26.15
CA ALA A 67 6.87 -4.05 26.85
C ALA A 67 5.77 -3.08 27.30
N GLY A 68 4.51 -3.48 27.12
CA GLY A 68 3.34 -2.63 27.37
C GLY A 68 2.99 -1.66 26.24
N SER A 69 3.68 -1.70 25.10
CA SER A 69 3.32 -0.88 23.93
C SER A 69 1.96 -1.29 23.37
N ARG A 70 1.22 -0.32 22.81
CA ARG A 70 0.08 -0.57 21.93
C ARG A 70 0.57 -0.67 20.49
N ILE A 71 0.31 -1.79 19.84
CA ILE A 71 0.86 -2.10 18.51
C ILE A 71 -0.27 -2.26 17.49
N LEU A 72 -0.19 -1.50 16.39
CA LEU A 72 -1.04 -1.72 15.21
C LEU A 72 -0.29 -2.58 14.18
N ILE A 73 -0.89 -3.69 13.78
CA ILE A 73 -0.52 -4.44 12.57
C ILE A 73 -1.45 -3.99 11.45
N LYS A 74 -0.89 -3.39 10.40
CA LYS A 74 -1.62 -2.85 9.26
C LYS A 74 -1.40 -3.73 8.02
N PRO A 75 -2.24 -4.74 7.75
CA PRO A 75 -2.17 -5.54 6.53
C PRO A 75 -2.52 -4.73 5.28
N ASN A 76 -2.43 -5.36 4.10
CA ASN A 76 -3.02 -4.90 2.85
C ASN A 76 -4.26 -5.76 2.56
N TRP A 77 -5.41 -5.33 3.06
CA TRP A 77 -6.72 -5.89 2.72
C TRP A 77 -7.33 -5.01 1.62
N VAL A 78 -7.62 -5.62 0.47
CA VAL A 78 -8.06 -4.89 -0.74
C VAL A 78 -9.51 -5.20 -1.07
N LEU A 79 -9.79 -6.46 -1.38
CA LEU A 79 -11.09 -6.99 -1.77
C LEU A 79 -11.16 -8.49 -1.35
N HIS A 80 -12.36 -9.03 -1.17
CA HIS A 80 -12.60 -10.45 -0.84
C HIS A 80 -12.41 -11.40 -2.03
N GLU A 81 -12.20 -10.87 -3.23
CA GLU A 81 -11.97 -11.65 -4.44
C GLU A 81 -10.92 -10.97 -5.33
N ASN A 82 -10.17 -11.76 -6.08
CA ASN A 82 -9.28 -11.25 -7.11
C ASN A 82 -9.99 -11.31 -8.46
N ARG A 83 -10.15 -10.16 -9.11
CA ARG A 83 -10.92 -10.03 -10.36
C ARG A 83 -10.22 -10.63 -11.58
N SER A 84 -8.94 -11.01 -11.49
CA SER A 84 -8.28 -11.81 -12.53
C SER A 84 -8.71 -13.29 -12.50
N GLY A 85 -9.42 -13.72 -11.44
CA GLY A 85 -9.76 -15.12 -11.21
C GLY A 85 -8.65 -15.92 -10.52
N HIS A 86 -7.51 -15.30 -10.21
CA HIS A 86 -6.47 -15.90 -9.38
C HIS A 86 -6.86 -15.90 -7.88
N GLY A 87 -6.05 -16.53 -7.04
CA GLY A 87 -6.28 -16.56 -5.59
C GLY A 87 -5.99 -15.23 -4.88
N LEU A 88 -6.24 -15.21 -3.57
CA LEU A 88 -5.97 -14.05 -2.70
C LEU A 88 -4.48 -13.83 -2.40
N ASP A 89 -3.64 -14.84 -2.63
CA ASP A 89 -2.21 -14.85 -2.33
C ASP A 89 -1.41 -13.71 -2.96
N CYS A 90 -1.83 -13.22 -4.13
CA CYS A 90 -1.23 -12.08 -4.80
C CYS A 90 -2.03 -10.78 -4.61
N LEU A 91 -3.18 -10.84 -3.91
CA LEU A 91 -4.10 -9.71 -3.73
C LEU A 91 -3.94 -9.07 -2.34
N VAL A 92 -3.87 -9.86 -1.27
CA VAL A 92 -3.85 -9.38 0.11
C VAL A 92 -2.64 -9.90 0.86
N THR A 93 -2.23 -9.21 1.94
CA THR A 93 -1.19 -9.73 2.83
C THR A 93 -1.58 -11.10 3.35
N HIS A 94 -0.72 -12.10 3.11
CA HIS A 94 -1.11 -13.48 3.38
C HIS A 94 -1.26 -13.72 4.89
N PRO A 95 -2.31 -14.44 5.33
CA PRO A 95 -2.60 -14.65 6.76
C PRO A 95 -1.47 -15.36 7.51
N SER A 96 -0.74 -16.28 6.87
CA SER A 96 0.41 -16.94 7.52
C SER A 96 1.56 -15.97 7.84
N LEU A 97 1.71 -14.87 7.08
CA LEU A 97 2.67 -13.81 7.43
C LEU A 97 2.16 -12.96 8.58
N ILE A 98 0.86 -12.66 8.64
CA ILE A 98 0.23 -11.97 9.78
C ILE A 98 0.46 -12.79 11.06
N GLU A 99 0.20 -14.11 11.01
CA GLU A 99 0.45 -15.03 12.12
C GLU A 99 1.93 -15.08 12.51
N ALA A 100 2.85 -15.20 11.53
CA ALA A 100 4.28 -15.19 11.80
C ALA A 100 4.73 -13.89 12.49
N VAL A 101 4.22 -12.73 12.07
CA VAL A 101 4.51 -11.44 12.70
C VAL A 101 3.95 -11.39 14.12
N LEU A 102 2.73 -11.89 14.34
CA LEU A 102 2.11 -11.95 15.68
C LEU A 102 2.95 -12.78 16.66
N GLU A 103 3.58 -13.87 16.21
CA GLU A 103 4.49 -14.67 17.06
C GLU A 103 5.62 -13.81 17.62
N TYR A 104 6.28 -12.99 16.80
CA TYR A 104 7.35 -12.10 17.25
C TYR A 104 6.84 -10.89 18.01
N VAL A 105 5.67 -10.36 17.66
CA VAL A 105 5.02 -9.28 18.42
C VAL A 105 4.71 -9.73 19.84
N ALA A 106 4.24 -10.96 20.03
CA ALA A 106 3.94 -11.51 21.36
C ALA A 106 5.18 -11.55 22.27
N LEU A 107 6.40 -11.76 21.72
CA LEU A 107 7.66 -11.71 22.49
C LEU A 107 7.93 -10.34 23.12
N THR A 108 7.41 -9.27 22.52
CA THR A 108 7.55 -7.90 23.04
C THR A 108 6.68 -7.64 24.27
N ARG A 109 5.70 -8.51 24.57
CA ARG A 109 4.71 -8.36 25.65
C ARG A 109 3.95 -7.03 25.55
N PRO A 110 3.21 -6.79 24.45
CA PRO A 110 2.45 -5.55 24.27
C PRO A 110 1.27 -5.47 25.24
N ALA A 111 0.76 -4.27 25.47
CA ALA A 111 -0.47 -4.07 26.23
C ALA A 111 -1.71 -4.39 25.40
N GLU A 112 -1.68 -4.06 24.11
CA GLU A 112 -2.75 -4.29 23.14
C GLU A 112 -2.14 -4.47 21.74
N VAL A 113 -2.73 -5.36 20.94
CA VAL A 113 -2.47 -5.47 19.51
C VAL A 113 -3.76 -5.28 18.73
N VAL A 114 -3.71 -4.46 17.68
CA VAL A 114 -4.81 -4.26 16.73
C VAL A 114 -4.36 -4.74 15.36
N ILE A 115 -5.15 -5.57 14.68
CA ILE A 115 -4.99 -5.84 13.25
C ILE A 115 -6.09 -5.09 12.52
N GLY A 116 -5.76 -4.05 11.75
CA GLY A 116 -6.79 -3.19 11.17
C GLY A 116 -6.44 -2.60 9.82
N ASP A 117 -7.45 -2.45 8.97
CA ASP A 117 -7.37 -1.85 7.64
C ASP A 117 -8.71 -1.23 7.21
N ALA A 118 -8.70 -0.34 6.23
CA ALA A 118 -9.84 0.13 5.46
C ALA A 118 -9.73 -0.36 4.01
N PRO A 119 -10.24 -1.57 3.69
CA PRO A 119 -10.25 -2.10 2.32
C PRO A 119 -11.12 -1.24 1.37
N LEU A 120 -11.26 -1.68 0.12
CA LEU A 120 -12.17 -1.02 -0.82
C LEU A 120 -13.60 -1.03 -0.25
N GLN A 121 -14.37 0.02 -0.52
CA GLN A 121 -15.75 0.13 -0.03
C GLN A 121 -16.66 -1.02 -0.45
N GLY A 122 -16.43 -1.61 -1.63
CA GLY A 122 -17.16 -2.80 -2.11
C GLY A 122 -16.64 -4.13 -1.58
N CYS A 123 -15.68 -4.12 -0.65
CA CYS A 123 -15.24 -5.34 0.01
C CYS A 123 -16.28 -5.77 1.04
N ASP A 124 -16.89 -6.93 0.86
CA ASP A 124 -17.40 -7.74 1.96
C ASP A 124 -16.21 -8.13 2.86
N ILE A 125 -16.18 -7.63 4.11
CA ILE A 125 -15.00 -7.81 4.98
C ILE A 125 -15.12 -9.09 5.79
N GLU A 126 -16.33 -9.53 6.09
CA GLU A 126 -16.64 -10.78 6.74
C GLU A 126 -16.16 -11.95 5.87
N VAL A 127 -16.51 -11.95 4.58
CA VAL A 127 -16.02 -12.96 3.62
C VAL A 127 -14.50 -12.92 3.49
N LEU A 128 -13.89 -11.73 3.46
CA LEU A 128 -12.43 -11.61 3.41
C LEU A 128 -11.77 -12.19 4.67
N TRP A 129 -12.28 -11.86 5.86
CA TRP A 129 -11.73 -12.34 7.12
C TRP A 129 -11.91 -13.84 7.31
N GLU A 130 -13.04 -14.39 6.87
CA GLU A 130 -13.28 -15.83 6.83
C GLU A 130 -12.30 -16.52 5.88
N ALA A 131 -12.18 -16.05 4.64
CA ALA A 131 -11.26 -16.60 3.65
C ALA A 131 -9.79 -16.55 4.09
N CYS A 132 -9.40 -15.50 4.83
CA CYS A 132 -8.06 -15.38 5.39
C CYS A 132 -7.90 -16.03 6.78
N GLY A 133 -8.94 -16.58 7.39
CA GLY A 133 -8.88 -17.18 8.73
C GLY A 133 -8.36 -16.23 9.83
N VAL A 134 -8.55 -14.91 9.67
CA VAL A 134 -7.98 -13.91 10.59
C VAL A 134 -8.63 -14.00 11.97
N GLY A 135 -9.92 -14.35 12.02
CA GLY A 135 -10.64 -14.61 13.28
C GLY A 135 -10.00 -15.73 14.09
N ASP A 136 -9.68 -16.86 13.43
CA ASP A 136 -9.04 -18.01 14.06
C ASP A 136 -7.62 -17.69 14.55
N ILE A 137 -6.86 -16.93 13.75
CA ILE A 137 -5.54 -16.42 14.17
C ILE A 137 -5.72 -15.58 15.44
N ALA A 138 -6.64 -14.63 15.44
CA ALA A 138 -6.83 -13.75 16.60
C ALA A 138 -7.21 -14.53 17.86
N GLU A 139 -8.09 -15.52 17.73
CA GLU A 139 -8.54 -16.34 18.84
C GLU A 139 -7.42 -17.20 19.44
N ARG A 140 -6.57 -17.82 18.60
CA ARG A 140 -5.39 -18.56 19.08
C ARG A 140 -4.45 -17.70 19.93
N PHE A 141 -4.23 -16.45 19.55
CA PHE A 141 -3.37 -15.54 20.30
C PHE A 141 -4.04 -15.01 21.57
N ARG A 142 -5.36 -14.76 21.56
CA ARG A 142 -6.11 -14.42 22.79
C ARG A 142 -6.05 -15.53 23.83
N GLN A 143 -6.20 -16.78 23.41
CA GLN A 143 -6.07 -17.94 24.31
C GLN A 143 -4.68 -18.07 24.93
N ARG A 144 -3.66 -17.50 24.29
CA ARG A 144 -2.28 -17.38 24.81
C ARG A 144 -2.06 -16.13 25.66
N GLY A 145 -3.12 -15.36 25.93
CA GLY A 145 -3.08 -14.18 26.80
C GLY A 145 -2.74 -12.85 26.11
N LEU A 146 -2.71 -12.81 24.77
CA LEU A 146 -2.51 -11.56 24.04
C LEU A 146 -3.83 -10.78 23.93
N ASP A 147 -3.89 -9.53 24.41
CA ASP A 147 -5.01 -8.64 24.12
C ASP A 147 -4.95 -8.22 22.65
N LEU A 148 -5.82 -8.81 21.83
CA LEU A 148 -5.77 -8.72 20.38
C LEU A 148 -7.17 -8.49 19.83
N ARG A 149 -7.33 -7.50 18.94
CA ARG A 149 -8.58 -7.28 18.19
C ARG A 149 -8.35 -7.02 16.72
N ILE A 150 -9.39 -7.29 15.94
CA ILE A 150 -9.45 -7.01 14.51
C ILE A 150 -10.34 -5.78 14.31
N ALA A 151 -9.98 -4.87 13.42
CA ALA A 151 -10.70 -3.62 13.19
C ALA A 151 -10.94 -3.33 11.70
N ASP A 152 -12.17 -2.93 11.37
CA ASP A 152 -12.51 -2.28 10.10
C ASP A 152 -12.44 -0.77 10.27
N PHE A 153 -11.54 -0.12 9.54
CA PHE A 153 -11.38 1.33 9.59
C PHE A 153 -12.31 2.09 8.65
N ARG A 154 -13.12 1.42 7.81
CA ARG A 154 -14.02 2.10 6.88
C ARG A 154 -15.19 2.77 7.60
N ARG A 155 -15.56 3.96 7.14
CA ARG A 155 -16.84 4.61 7.47
C ARG A 155 -17.86 4.50 6.35
N THR A 156 -17.46 4.03 5.17
CA THR A 156 -18.35 3.86 4.01
C THR A 156 -18.17 2.48 3.40
N VAL A 157 -19.27 1.77 3.19
CA VAL A 157 -19.33 0.45 2.55
C VAL A 157 -20.42 0.42 1.48
N LEU A 158 -20.18 -0.35 0.41
CA LEU A 158 -21.12 -0.61 -0.67
C LEU A 158 -21.56 -2.08 -0.63
N PHE A 159 -22.86 -2.32 -0.64
CA PHE A 159 -23.47 -3.65 -0.55
C PHE A 159 -23.87 -4.17 -1.91
N GLY A 160 -23.16 -5.18 -2.41
CA GLY A 160 -23.53 -5.94 -3.62
C GLY A 160 -22.72 -5.57 -4.88
N ALA A 161 -22.79 -6.45 -5.88
CA ALA A 161 -22.06 -6.35 -7.15
C ALA A 161 -22.90 -5.81 -8.33
N THR A 162 -24.17 -5.51 -8.11
CA THR A 162 -25.13 -5.10 -9.16
C THR A 162 -25.39 -3.59 -9.16
N LEU A 163 -25.73 -3.04 -10.33
CA LEU A 163 -26.09 -1.64 -10.48
C LEU A 163 -27.23 -1.24 -9.52
N GLY A 164 -27.04 -0.19 -8.72
CA GLY A 164 -28.00 0.27 -7.70
C GLY A 164 -27.83 -0.37 -6.31
N SER A 165 -26.69 -1.01 -6.06
CA SER A 165 -26.32 -1.57 -4.76
C SER A 165 -26.35 -0.51 -3.64
N GLY A 166 -26.73 -0.93 -2.43
CA GLY A 166 -26.90 -0.05 -1.28
C GLY A 166 -25.57 0.54 -0.79
N ARG A 167 -25.58 1.75 -0.23
CA ARG A 167 -24.42 2.37 0.41
C ARG A 167 -24.76 2.59 1.88
N ALA A 168 -23.91 2.13 2.80
CA ALA A 168 -23.95 2.60 4.19
C ALA A 168 -22.78 3.55 4.43
N GLU A 169 -23.09 4.66 5.07
CA GLU A 169 -22.15 5.68 5.52
C GLU A 169 -22.17 5.74 7.05
N ASP A 170 -21.11 6.29 7.62
CA ASP A 170 -20.92 6.45 9.05
C ASP A 170 -21.08 5.15 9.85
N ILE A 171 -20.68 4.00 9.25
CA ILE A 171 -20.74 2.68 9.91
C ILE A 171 -19.82 2.56 11.14
N GLN A 172 -18.90 3.51 11.29
CA GLN A 172 -18.05 3.67 12.48
C GLN A 172 -18.20 5.10 13.01
N ASP A 173 -18.28 5.19 14.34
CA ASP A 173 -18.40 6.46 15.06
C ASP A 173 -17.19 7.37 14.81
N ILE A 174 -17.45 8.67 14.63
CA ILE A 174 -16.41 9.67 14.33
C ILE A 174 -15.35 9.79 15.43
N SER A 175 -15.68 9.48 16.69
CA SER A 175 -14.74 9.47 17.81
C SER A 175 -13.59 8.47 17.64
N LYS A 176 -13.78 7.44 16.81
CA LYS A 176 -12.72 6.48 16.43
C LYS A 176 -11.71 7.04 15.44
N TYR A 177 -11.79 8.32 15.10
CA TYR A 177 -10.93 8.96 14.12
C TYR A 177 -10.35 10.26 14.66
N VAL A 178 -9.25 10.68 14.04
CA VAL A 178 -8.57 11.95 14.28
C VAL A 178 -8.53 12.69 12.94
N LEU A 179 -9.05 13.92 12.93
CA LEU A 179 -8.99 14.81 11.78
C LEU A 179 -7.64 15.53 11.78
N PHE A 180 -6.88 15.40 10.70
CA PHE A 180 -5.68 16.18 10.44
C PHE A 180 -5.96 17.17 9.33
N ASP A 181 -5.48 18.40 9.49
CA ASP A 181 -5.45 19.41 8.42
C ASP A 181 -3.99 19.83 8.21
N LEU A 182 -3.41 19.41 7.09
CA LEU A 182 -2.04 19.75 6.75
C LEU A 182 -1.91 21.18 6.19
N GLY A 183 -3.02 21.80 5.78
CA GLY A 183 -3.03 23.11 5.15
C GLY A 183 -1.92 23.26 4.11
N ARG A 184 -1.14 24.35 4.20
CA ARG A 184 -0.04 24.63 3.26
C ARG A 184 1.13 23.64 3.30
N GLU A 185 1.21 22.81 4.34
CA GLU A 185 2.25 21.80 4.44
C GLU A 185 1.91 20.54 3.64
N SER A 186 0.67 20.37 3.18
CA SER A 186 0.28 19.24 2.32
C SER A 186 1.05 19.26 1.01
N LEU A 187 1.44 18.07 0.53
CA LEU A 187 2.04 17.94 -0.79
C LEU A 187 1.03 18.20 -1.92
N LEU A 188 -0.29 18.27 -1.62
CA LEU A 188 -1.35 18.68 -2.54
C LEU A 188 -1.49 20.20 -2.68
N GLU A 189 -0.88 21.02 -1.80
CA GLU A 189 -1.00 22.48 -1.87
C GLU A 189 -0.59 23.09 -3.22
N PRO A 190 0.48 22.61 -3.90
CA PRO A 190 0.81 23.07 -5.25
C PRO A 190 -0.32 22.86 -6.29
N LEU A 191 -1.26 21.96 -6.01
CA LEU A 191 -2.41 21.63 -6.85
C LEU A 191 -3.71 22.27 -6.36
N ALA A 192 -3.67 23.04 -5.27
CA ALA A 192 -4.85 23.59 -4.64
C ALA A 192 -5.69 24.54 -5.53
N PRO A 193 -5.13 25.29 -6.51
CA PRO A 193 -5.94 26.02 -7.48
C PRO A 193 -6.93 25.12 -8.25
N ASP A 194 -6.60 23.84 -8.40
CA ASP A 194 -7.43 22.83 -9.05
C ASP A 194 -8.18 21.92 -8.05
N ALA A 195 -8.28 22.28 -6.76
CA ALA A 195 -8.90 21.43 -5.75
C ALA A 195 -10.36 21.05 -6.07
N GLY A 196 -11.10 21.92 -6.79
CA GLY A 196 -12.45 21.62 -7.30
C GLY A 196 -12.50 20.45 -8.30
N ARG A 197 -11.35 20.07 -8.86
CA ARG A 197 -11.19 18.94 -9.78
C ARG A 197 -10.74 17.67 -9.08
N PHE A 198 -10.36 17.69 -7.79
CA PHE A 198 -9.97 16.46 -7.11
C PHE A 198 -11.10 15.43 -7.12
N ARG A 199 -10.74 14.17 -7.37
CA ARG A 199 -11.66 13.05 -7.47
C ARG A 199 -11.09 11.79 -6.82
N VAL A 200 -12.02 10.96 -6.39
CA VAL A 200 -11.85 9.55 -6.07
C VAL A 200 -13.03 8.79 -6.67
N THR A 201 -12.75 7.66 -7.31
CA THR A 201 -13.74 6.91 -8.09
C THR A 201 -14.92 6.46 -7.21
N MET A 202 -16.15 6.61 -7.70
CA MET A 202 -17.40 6.19 -7.03
C MET A 202 -17.76 6.96 -5.74
N TYR A 203 -17.34 8.23 -5.61
CA TYR A 203 -17.75 9.11 -4.51
C TYR A 203 -18.29 10.43 -5.03
N ASN A 204 -19.15 11.06 -4.22
CA ASN A 204 -19.68 12.38 -4.51
C ASN A 204 -18.54 13.41 -4.48
N PRO A 205 -18.22 14.07 -5.61
CA PRO A 205 -17.12 15.04 -5.68
C PRO A 205 -17.32 16.26 -4.78
N ASP A 206 -18.57 16.61 -4.44
CA ASP A 206 -18.88 17.78 -3.62
C ASP A 206 -18.47 17.59 -2.15
N LEU A 207 -18.23 16.35 -1.70
CA LEU A 207 -17.69 16.08 -0.37
C LEU A 207 -16.19 16.36 -0.30
N MET A 208 -15.45 16.03 -1.36
CA MET A 208 -13.99 16.24 -1.41
C MET A 208 -13.61 17.73 -1.42
N ILE A 209 -14.43 18.58 -2.03
CA ILE A 209 -14.24 20.04 -2.04
C ILE A 209 -14.32 20.63 -0.61
N ARG A 210 -15.02 19.96 0.32
CA ARG A 210 -15.13 20.41 1.70
C ARG A 210 -13.82 20.20 2.45
N THR A 211 -13.09 19.14 2.12
CA THR A 211 -11.89 18.70 2.83
C THR A 211 -10.60 19.17 2.16
N HIS A 212 -10.65 19.53 0.87
CA HIS A 212 -9.49 19.99 0.10
C HIS A 212 -9.78 21.31 -0.64
N ALA A 213 -8.98 22.35 -0.34
CA ALA A 213 -9.04 23.70 -0.92
C ALA A 213 -7.70 24.43 -0.68
N PRO A 214 -7.44 25.59 -1.30
CA PRO A 214 -6.25 26.38 -0.98
C PRO A 214 -6.06 26.60 0.52
N GLY A 215 -4.95 26.11 1.07
CA GLY A 215 -4.63 26.18 2.50
C GLY A 215 -5.41 25.24 3.41
N ARG A 216 -6.19 24.28 2.89
CA ARG A 216 -6.93 23.27 3.65
C ARG A 216 -6.81 21.91 2.96
N HIS A 217 -6.17 20.96 3.61
CA HIS A 217 -6.02 19.58 3.08
C HIS A 217 -6.18 18.60 4.21
N GLN A 218 -7.38 18.03 4.29
CA GLN A 218 -7.82 17.27 5.45
C GLN A 218 -7.78 15.76 5.21
N TYR A 219 -7.45 15.02 6.26
CA TYR A 219 -7.40 13.56 6.31
C TYR A 219 -8.06 13.06 7.59
N LEU A 220 -8.86 11.99 7.49
CA LEU A 220 -9.58 11.42 8.62
C LEU A 220 -9.02 10.04 8.95
N ILE A 221 -8.10 10.00 9.92
CA ILE A 221 -7.27 8.83 10.20
C ILE A 221 -7.82 8.04 11.38
N ALA A 222 -7.83 6.71 11.28
CA ALA A 222 -8.21 5.82 12.36
C ALA A 222 -7.37 6.11 13.61
N ARG A 223 -8.05 6.33 14.75
CA ARG A 223 -7.43 6.62 16.04
C ARG A 223 -6.46 5.52 16.46
N ASP A 224 -6.78 4.27 16.17
CA ASP A 224 -5.91 3.11 16.40
C ASP A 224 -4.51 3.26 15.76
N ALA A 225 -4.41 3.92 14.60
CA ALA A 225 -3.13 4.16 13.94
C ALA A 225 -2.33 5.31 14.58
N ILE A 226 -3.01 6.26 15.20
CA ILE A 226 -2.41 7.46 15.80
C ILE A 226 -2.07 7.23 17.28
N GLU A 227 -2.86 6.45 18.01
CA GLU A 227 -2.65 6.17 19.44
C GLU A 227 -1.74 4.97 19.69
N ALA A 228 -1.39 4.21 18.65
CA ALA A 228 -0.38 3.16 18.75
C ALA A 228 1.01 3.76 19.02
N ASP A 229 1.74 3.14 19.95
CA ASP A 229 3.17 3.41 20.20
C ASP A 229 4.03 2.87 19.03
N GLY A 230 3.56 1.78 18.43
CA GLY A 230 4.22 1.05 17.36
C GLY A 230 3.28 0.63 16.23
N VAL A 231 3.75 0.72 14.98
CA VAL A 231 3.01 0.27 13.80
C VAL A 231 3.87 -0.66 12.97
N ILE A 232 3.34 -1.84 12.67
CA ILE A 232 3.91 -2.79 11.72
C ILE A 232 3.06 -2.75 10.46
N ASN A 233 3.56 -2.08 9.44
CA ASN A 233 2.93 -2.01 8.12
C ASN A 233 3.30 -3.27 7.33
N LEU A 234 2.29 -4.05 6.91
CA LEU A 234 2.48 -5.29 6.16
C LEU A 234 1.93 -5.14 4.73
N PRO A 235 2.58 -4.37 3.85
CA PRO A 235 2.10 -4.20 2.48
C PRO A 235 2.29 -5.49 1.66
N LYS A 236 1.41 -5.71 0.67
CA LYS A 236 1.61 -6.68 -0.41
C LYS A 236 2.25 -6.01 -1.62
N LEU A 237 3.35 -6.54 -2.15
CA LEU A 237 4.07 -5.98 -3.29
C LEU A 237 3.41 -6.31 -4.62
N LYS A 238 2.98 -5.27 -5.35
CA LYS A 238 2.24 -5.40 -6.61
C LYS A 238 2.47 -4.21 -7.55
N SER A 239 2.28 -4.41 -8.85
CA SER A 239 2.01 -3.32 -9.79
C SER A 239 0.68 -2.63 -9.43
N HIS A 240 0.59 -1.32 -9.65
CA HIS A 240 -0.61 -0.54 -9.29
C HIS A 240 -0.96 0.50 -10.35
N LYS A 241 -2.15 0.37 -10.94
CA LYS A 241 -2.73 1.24 -11.98
C LYS A 241 -2.49 2.75 -11.81
N LYS A 242 -2.68 3.30 -10.60
CA LYS A 242 -2.56 4.75 -10.34
C LYS A 242 -1.16 5.21 -9.89
N ALA A 243 -0.45 4.41 -9.10
CA ALA A 243 0.76 4.83 -8.38
C ALA A 243 2.03 4.14 -8.91
N GLY A 244 1.91 3.29 -9.93
CA GLY A 244 2.98 2.44 -10.47
C GLY A 244 3.15 1.18 -9.66
N ILE A 245 3.38 1.33 -8.35
CA ILE A 245 3.57 0.22 -7.41
C ILE A 245 2.68 0.35 -6.17
N THR A 246 2.44 -0.77 -5.50
CA THR A 246 2.01 -0.78 -4.09
C THR A 246 3.23 -0.64 -3.17
N GLY A 247 3.25 -1.28 -2.01
CA GLY A 247 4.32 -1.14 -1.02
C GLY A 247 3.90 -0.33 0.20
N ALA A 248 4.86 -0.06 1.08
CA ALA A 248 4.68 0.58 2.37
C ALA A 248 4.09 1.99 2.25
N LEU A 249 4.59 2.85 1.36
CA LEU A 249 4.04 4.18 1.08
C LEU A 249 2.55 4.13 0.72
N LYS A 250 2.14 3.23 -0.18
CA LYS A 250 0.76 3.19 -0.68
C LYS A 250 -0.21 2.49 0.28
N ASN A 251 0.26 1.56 1.12
CA ASN A 251 -0.59 0.76 2.00
C ASN A 251 -1.33 1.58 3.08
N LEU A 252 -0.85 2.79 3.37
CA LEU A 252 -1.51 3.70 4.32
C LEU A 252 -2.79 4.34 3.81
N VAL A 253 -3.15 4.21 2.53
CA VAL A 253 -4.52 4.56 2.09
C VAL A 253 -5.59 3.80 2.90
N GLY A 254 -5.21 2.67 3.50
CA GLY A 254 -6.02 1.87 4.39
C GLY A 254 -6.15 2.35 5.84
N ILE A 255 -5.50 3.44 6.28
CA ILE A 255 -5.73 3.97 7.65
C ILE A 255 -6.78 5.09 7.69
N ASN A 256 -7.26 5.54 6.53
CA ASN A 256 -8.18 6.66 6.41
C ASN A 256 -9.63 6.16 6.28
N GLY A 257 -10.53 6.68 7.12
CA GLY A 257 -11.91 6.16 7.25
C GLY A 257 -12.85 6.52 6.11
N ASN A 258 -12.67 7.70 5.51
CA ASN A 258 -13.54 8.27 4.49
C ASN A 258 -12.75 8.55 3.21
N LYS A 259 -12.97 7.80 2.13
CA LYS A 259 -12.12 7.91 0.93
C LYS A 259 -12.26 9.25 0.20
N GLU A 260 -13.32 10.01 0.44
CA GLU A 260 -13.47 11.39 -0.06
C GLU A 260 -12.43 12.38 0.53
N PHE A 261 -11.66 11.98 1.55
CA PHE A 261 -10.49 12.70 2.04
C PHE A 261 -9.22 12.39 1.22
N LEU A 262 -9.30 11.51 0.22
CA LEU A 262 -8.13 11.00 -0.50
C LEU A 262 -8.22 11.35 -2.00
N PRO A 263 -7.75 12.54 -2.42
CA PRO A 263 -7.59 12.86 -3.83
C PRO A 263 -6.72 11.79 -4.52
N HIS A 264 -7.27 11.15 -5.56
CA HIS A 264 -6.56 10.15 -6.36
C HIS A 264 -6.16 10.69 -7.73
N HIS A 265 -6.91 11.65 -8.26
CA HIS A 265 -6.62 12.35 -9.51
C HIS A 265 -7.39 13.68 -9.53
N ARG A 266 -7.07 14.52 -10.50
CA ARG A 266 -7.80 15.71 -10.93
C ARG A 266 -8.58 15.36 -12.19
N LYS A 267 -9.88 15.64 -12.18
CA LYS A 267 -10.79 15.51 -13.32
C LYS A 267 -10.21 16.18 -14.57
N GLY A 268 -10.39 15.53 -15.72
CA GLY A 268 -9.88 15.97 -17.01
C GLY A 268 -8.52 15.35 -17.36
N GLY A 269 -8.16 15.46 -18.63
CA GLY A 269 -6.88 14.97 -19.12
C GLY A 269 -5.74 15.97 -18.91
N SER A 270 -4.51 15.48 -19.09
CA SER A 270 -3.27 16.28 -18.97
C SER A 270 -3.26 17.55 -19.83
N ALA A 271 -3.86 17.53 -21.03
CA ALA A 271 -3.94 18.71 -21.90
C ALA A 271 -4.92 19.79 -21.40
N THR A 272 -5.76 19.49 -20.41
CA THR A 272 -6.74 20.42 -19.83
C THR A 272 -6.45 20.77 -18.37
N GLY A 273 -5.30 20.34 -17.84
CA GLY A 273 -4.85 20.58 -16.45
C GLY A 273 -5.29 19.50 -15.44
N GLY A 274 -6.03 18.48 -15.88
CA GLY A 274 -6.31 17.30 -15.07
C GLY A 274 -5.18 16.26 -15.15
N ASP A 275 -5.32 15.15 -14.44
CA ASP A 275 -4.42 13.99 -14.54
C ASP A 275 -5.20 12.65 -14.53
N CYS A 276 -6.48 12.70 -14.89
CA CYS A 276 -7.35 11.52 -14.97
C CYS A 276 -6.93 10.56 -16.09
N TYR A 277 -6.45 11.10 -17.21
CA TYR A 277 -5.97 10.39 -18.40
C TYR A 277 -5.02 11.26 -19.23
N GLU A 278 -4.35 10.64 -20.20
CA GLU A 278 -3.46 11.31 -21.14
C GLU A 278 -4.25 12.14 -22.19
N GLY A 279 -3.68 13.26 -22.62
CA GLY A 279 -4.27 14.11 -23.65
C GLY A 279 -5.50 14.91 -23.18
N GLY A 280 -6.47 15.12 -24.07
CA GLY A 280 -7.61 16.04 -23.87
C GLY A 280 -8.92 15.54 -24.49
N SER A 281 -9.21 14.24 -24.36
CA SER A 281 -10.39 13.62 -25.00
C SER A 281 -11.71 14.24 -24.53
N TRP A 282 -12.44 14.87 -25.44
CA TRP A 282 -13.74 15.48 -25.16
C TRP A 282 -14.80 14.45 -24.74
N LEU A 283 -14.75 13.23 -25.31
CA LEU A 283 -15.66 12.14 -24.96
C LEU A 283 -15.41 11.68 -23.53
N LYS A 284 -14.15 11.52 -23.14
CA LYS A 284 -13.79 11.20 -21.75
C LYS A 284 -14.26 12.29 -20.79
N ALA A 285 -14.08 13.56 -21.14
CA ALA A 285 -14.59 14.67 -20.32
C ALA A 285 -16.12 14.61 -20.13
N ARG A 286 -16.88 14.25 -21.18
CA ARG A 286 -18.34 14.03 -21.07
C ARG A 286 -18.70 12.80 -20.25
N ALA A 287 -17.94 11.71 -20.36
CA ALA A 287 -18.12 10.54 -19.52
C ALA A 287 -17.89 10.90 -18.03
N GLU A 288 -16.82 11.63 -17.71
CA GLU A 288 -16.57 12.15 -16.36
C GLU A 288 -17.71 13.05 -15.87
N ASP A 289 -18.25 13.93 -16.71
CA ASP A 289 -19.41 14.75 -16.36
C ASP A 289 -20.62 13.90 -15.97
N LEU A 290 -20.96 12.88 -16.76
CA LEU A 290 -22.08 11.98 -16.47
C LEU A 290 -21.88 11.19 -15.16
N LEU A 291 -20.66 10.65 -14.95
CA LEU A 291 -20.32 9.91 -13.73
C LEU A 291 -20.32 10.82 -12.49
N ASP A 292 -19.82 12.04 -12.60
CA ASP A 292 -19.90 13.05 -11.53
C ASP A 292 -21.36 13.38 -11.17
N HIS A 293 -22.25 13.49 -12.16
CA HIS A 293 -23.68 13.70 -11.89
C HIS A 293 -24.31 12.47 -11.25
N ALA A 294 -23.97 11.26 -11.69
CA ALA A 294 -24.44 10.04 -11.08
C ALA A 294 -24.03 9.96 -9.60
N ASN A 295 -22.76 10.21 -9.29
CA ASN A 295 -22.21 10.16 -7.93
C ASN A 295 -22.82 11.20 -6.97
N ARG A 296 -23.52 12.23 -7.47
CA ARG A 296 -24.27 13.20 -6.65
C ARG A 296 -25.68 12.74 -6.29
N LEU A 297 -26.24 11.81 -7.07
CA LEU A 297 -27.60 11.35 -6.87
C LEU A 297 -27.67 10.29 -5.77
N PRO A 298 -28.81 10.20 -5.05
CA PRO A 298 -29.07 9.08 -4.17
C PRO A 298 -29.23 7.78 -4.97
N ASN A 299 -29.07 6.65 -4.30
CA ASN A 299 -29.17 5.34 -4.94
C ASN A 299 -30.53 5.15 -5.63
N GLY A 300 -30.51 4.82 -6.93
CA GLY A 300 -31.75 4.61 -7.67
C GLY A 300 -31.62 4.54 -9.19
N ARG A 301 -32.77 4.48 -9.88
CA ARG A 301 -32.84 4.29 -11.33
C ARG A 301 -32.14 5.38 -12.13
N MET A 302 -32.24 6.64 -11.69
CA MET A 302 -31.63 7.77 -12.40
C MET A 302 -30.10 7.74 -12.29
N GLN A 303 -29.56 7.46 -11.10
CA GLN A 303 -28.13 7.25 -10.91
C GLN A 303 -27.63 6.13 -11.83
N ALA A 304 -28.27 4.96 -11.78
CA ALA A 304 -27.92 3.81 -12.61
C ALA A 304 -27.94 4.12 -14.12
N LEU A 305 -28.92 4.91 -14.58
CA LEU A 305 -29.00 5.35 -15.98
C LEU A 305 -27.81 6.24 -16.36
N LEU A 306 -27.43 7.20 -15.52
CA LEU A 306 -26.29 8.08 -15.76
C LEU A 306 -24.95 7.31 -15.72
N GLU A 307 -24.79 6.35 -14.81
CA GLU A 307 -23.63 5.45 -14.77
C GLU A 307 -23.50 4.64 -16.06
N GLN A 308 -24.61 4.06 -16.55
CA GLN A 308 -24.63 3.33 -17.82
C GLN A 308 -24.29 4.22 -19.00
N ALA A 309 -24.87 5.43 -19.05
CA ALA A 309 -24.60 6.41 -20.10
C ALA A 309 -23.12 6.83 -20.09
N GLY A 310 -22.58 7.20 -18.93
CA GLY A 310 -21.17 7.55 -18.76
C GLY A 310 -20.23 6.42 -19.18
N GLY A 311 -20.52 5.19 -18.74
CA GLY A 311 -19.75 4.01 -19.14
C GLY A 311 -19.83 3.72 -20.64
N MET A 312 -20.97 3.97 -21.30
CA MET A 312 -21.11 3.83 -22.74
C MET A 312 -20.30 4.88 -23.50
N VAL A 313 -20.37 6.14 -23.09
CA VAL A 313 -19.56 7.22 -23.68
C VAL A 313 -18.07 6.92 -23.53
N ASN A 314 -17.65 6.42 -22.37
CA ASN A 314 -16.25 6.02 -22.17
C ASN A 314 -15.82 4.88 -23.11
N ARG A 315 -16.66 3.85 -23.27
CA ARG A 315 -16.38 2.76 -24.22
C ARG A 315 -16.27 3.26 -25.67
N CYS A 316 -17.10 4.23 -26.05
CA CYS A 316 -16.98 4.89 -27.35
C CYS A 316 -15.67 5.67 -27.48
N ALA A 317 -15.27 6.41 -26.44
CA ALA A 317 -13.98 7.11 -26.39
C ALA A 317 -12.81 6.15 -26.57
N ALA A 318 -12.82 5.03 -25.84
CA ALA A 318 -11.80 3.98 -25.95
C ALA A 318 -11.70 3.43 -27.37
N ARG A 319 -12.82 3.07 -28.01
CA ARG A 319 -12.82 2.57 -29.40
C ARG A 319 -12.30 3.56 -30.44
N LEU A 320 -12.39 4.86 -30.16
CA LEU A 320 -11.91 5.92 -31.05
C LEU A 320 -10.46 6.33 -30.75
N SER A 321 -9.90 5.92 -29.62
CA SER A 321 -8.49 6.08 -29.31
C SER A 321 -7.67 4.97 -29.97
N GLU A 322 -6.48 5.30 -30.50
CA GLU A 322 -5.59 4.33 -31.15
C GLU A 322 -5.20 3.18 -30.21
N GLU A 323 -5.10 3.48 -28.91
CA GLU A 323 -4.67 2.53 -27.89
C GLU A 323 -5.81 1.80 -27.19
N GLY A 324 -7.08 2.14 -27.46
CA GLY A 324 -8.23 1.52 -26.80
C GLY A 324 -8.43 1.93 -25.34
N ASP A 325 -7.93 3.09 -24.90
CA ASP A 325 -7.83 3.50 -23.49
C ASP A 325 -9.19 3.92 -22.89
N ASP A 326 -9.68 3.13 -21.93
CA ASP A 326 -10.91 3.38 -21.17
C ASP A 326 -10.65 3.91 -19.74
N ASN A 327 -9.42 4.31 -19.41
CA ASN A 327 -9.10 4.88 -18.10
C ASN A 327 -9.84 6.21 -17.86
N LEU A 328 -10.53 6.28 -16.71
CA LEU A 328 -11.14 7.48 -16.11
C LEU A 328 -10.87 7.56 -14.59
N GLU A 329 -9.74 7.02 -14.14
CA GLU A 329 -9.42 6.93 -12.72
C GLU A 329 -8.04 7.46 -12.33
N GLY A 330 -7.33 8.07 -13.27
CA GLY A 330 -5.92 8.42 -13.10
C GLY A 330 -5.00 7.19 -13.13
N ALA A 331 -5.37 6.14 -13.88
CA ALA A 331 -4.63 4.88 -13.99
C ALA A 331 -3.50 4.91 -15.03
N TRP A 332 -2.58 5.87 -14.92
CA TRP A 332 -1.47 6.03 -15.86
C TRP A 332 -0.27 6.73 -15.22
N TYR A 333 0.89 6.65 -15.88
CA TYR A 333 2.18 7.17 -15.40
C TYR A 333 2.19 8.69 -15.12
N GLY A 334 1.30 9.46 -15.77
CA GLY A 334 1.17 10.91 -15.61
C GLY A 334 0.33 11.38 -14.44
N ASN A 335 -0.16 10.49 -13.57
CA ASN A 335 -0.89 10.87 -12.36
C ASN A 335 0.02 11.63 -11.37
N ASP A 336 -0.32 12.89 -11.08
CA ASP A 336 0.45 13.75 -10.19
C ASP A 336 -0.28 14.02 -8.85
N THR A 337 -1.37 13.32 -8.57
CA THR A 337 -2.20 13.55 -7.37
C THR A 337 -2.02 12.45 -6.34
N VAL A 338 -2.09 11.17 -6.75
CA VAL A 338 -2.18 10.04 -5.79
C VAL A 338 -0.91 9.86 -4.95
N TRP A 339 0.25 10.20 -5.50
CA TRP A 339 1.51 10.05 -4.77
C TRP A 339 1.58 11.07 -3.62
N ARG A 340 1.14 12.32 -3.84
CA ARG A 340 1.09 13.39 -2.83
C ARG A 340 0.21 12.98 -1.65
N THR A 341 -1.00 12.50 -1.96
CA THR A 341 -1.94 11.94 -0.98
C THR A 341 -1.30 10.80 -0.18
N SER A 342 -0.57 9.90 -0.83
CA SER A 342 0.05 8.75 -0.16
C SER A 342 1.21 9.17 0.76
N LEU A 343 2.03 10.13 0.36
CA LEU A 343 3.11 10.65 1.19
C LEU A 343 2.57 11.48 2.37
N ASP A 344 1.49 12.25 2.19
CA ASP A 344 0.84 12.98 3.29
C ASP A 344 0.32 12.03 4.38
N LEU A 345 -0.24 10.89 4.00
CA LEU A 345 -0.65 9.85 4.97
C LEU A 345 0.55 9.28 5.75
N GLN A 346 1.69 9.07 5.10
CA GLN A 346 2.93 8.64 5.77
C GLN A 346 3.44 9.70 6.75
N ARG A 347 3.37 10.98 6.37
CA ARG A 347 3.74 12.10 7.25
C ARG A 347 2.81 12.16 8.45
N ILE A 348 1.50 12.02 8.26
CA ILE A 348 0.53 11.99 9.37
C ILE A 348 0.78 10.79 10.29
N LEU A 349 1.01 9.59 9.74
CA LEU A 349 1.31 8.42 10.57
C LEU A 349 2.59 8.60 11.37
N ALA A 350 3.63 9.23 10.81
CA ALA A 350 4.87 9.42 11.52
C ALA A 350 4.80 10.56 12.56
N TYR A 351 4.16 11.69 12.26
CA TYR A 351 4.28 12.94 13.04
C TYR A 351 2.98 13.42 13.69
N GLY A 352 1.82 12.87 13.31
CA GLY A 352 0.53 13.31 13.81
C GLY A 352 0.30 12.93 15.28
N CYS A 353 -0.29 13.83 16.07
CA CYS A 353 -0.67 13.62 17.47
C CYS A 353 -2.15 13.23 17.58
N ALA A 354 -2.55 12.62 18.71
CA ALA A 354 -3.92 12.17 18.95
C ALA A 354 -4.97 13.31 19.01
N ASP A 355 -4.53 14.56 19.10
CA ASP A 355 -5.34 15.79 19.05
C ASP A 355 -5.44 16.42 17.65
N GLY A 356 -4.89 15.77 16.61
CA GLY A 356 -4.98 16.22 15.22
C GLY A 356 -3.90 17.20 14.78
N ARG A 357 -2.94 17.55 15.65
CA ARG A 357 -1.79 18.38 15.29
C ARG A 357 -0.64 17.57 14.72
N MET A 358 0.25 18.21 13.95
CA MET A 358 1.52 17.63 13.51
C MET A 358 2.64 18.07 14.46
N ALA A 359 3.43 17.13 14.97
CA ALA A 359 4.59 17.41 15.82
C ALA A 359 5.88 17.56 15.01
N ALA A 360 6.87 18.25 15.57
CA ALA A 360 8.18 18.42 14.94
C ALA A 360 9.03 17.13 14.90
N ALA A 361 8.76 16.19 15.81
CA ALA A 361 9.44 14.91 15.89
C ALA A 361 8.45 13.75 15.63
N PRO A 362 8.89 12.61 15.09
CA PRO A 362 8.03 11.44 14.95
C PRO A 362 7.43 11.00 16.30
N GLN A 363 6.15 10.63 16.28
CA GLN A 363 5.34 10.33 17.47
C GLN A 363 5.22 8.83 17.77
N ARG A 364 5.55 7.97 16.79
CA ARG A 364 5.48 6.51 16.93
C ARG A 364 6.53 5.80 16.09
N ARG A 365 6.86 4.58 16.46
CA ARG A 365 7.78 3.73 15.68
C ARG A 365 7.02 3.01 14.59
N VAL A 366 7.46 3.13 13.35
CA VAL A 366 6.84 2.43 12.22
C VAL A 366 7.90 1.57 11.55
N ILE A 367 7.59 0.29 11.37
CA ILE A 367 8.39 -0.63 10.56
C ILE A 367 7.53 -1.20 9.43
N HIS A 368 8.20 -1.64 8.37
CA HIS A 368 7.56 -2.16 7.17
C HIS A 368 8.11 -3.55 6.90
N ILE A 369 7.23 -4.55 6.86
CA ILE A 369 7.57 -5.91 6.44
C ILE A 369 6.72 -6.22 5.22
N THR A 370 7.33 -6.09 4.04
CA THR A 370 6.61 -6.24 2.77
C THR A 370 6.53 -7.70 2.37
N ASP A 371 5.30 -8.14 2.15
CA ASP A 371 4.97 -9.44 1.59
C ASP A 371 5.19 -9.43 0.07
N ALA A 372 6.22 -10.16 -0.36
CA ALA A 372 6.53 -10.42 -1.75
C ALA A 372 6.88 -11.91 -1.96
N ILE A 373 6.35 -12.82 -1.13
CA ILE A 373 6.55 -14.25 -1.35
C ILE A 373 5.81 -14.64 -2.63
N ILE A 374 4.52 -14.29 -2.68
CA ILE A 374 3.74 -14.14 -3.92
C ILE A 374 3.40 -12.66 -4.05
N GLY A 375 3.99 -12.00 -5.03
CA GLY A 375 3.64 -10.64 -5.45
C GLY A 375 2.51 -10.66 -6.49
N GLY A 376 2.12 -9.49 -6.98
CA GLY A 376 1.11 -9.37 -8.04
C GLY A 376 1.52 -8.40 -9.14
N ASP A 377 1.34 -8.74 -10.41
CA ASP A 377 1.65 -7.83 -11.53
C ASP A 377 0.47 -7.60 -12.47
N GLY A 378 0.68 -6.76 -13.49
CA GLY A 378 -0.38 -6.33 -14.41
C GLY A 378 -1.38 -5.38 -13.74
N ASP A 379 -2.66 -5.72 -13.83
CA ASP A 379 -3.79 -4.81 -13.59
C ASP A 379 -4.22 -4.75 -12.11
N GLY A 380 -3.25 -4.60 -11.21
CA GLY A 380 -3.47 -4.31 -9.79
C GLY A 380 -4.08 -2.93 -9.53
N PRO A 381 -4.75 -2.71 -8.38
CA PRO A 381 -4.75 -3.59 -7.22
C PRO A 381 -5.88 -4.61 -7.17
N LEU A 382 -6.82 -4.63 -8.12
CA LEU A 382 -8.05 -5.44 -8.06
C LEU A 382 -8.00 -6.74 -8.89
N ALA A 383 -7.16 -6.79 -9.92
CA ALA A 383 -6.99 -7.94 -10.81
C ALA A 383 -5.51 -8.31 -11.01
N PRO A 384 -4.67 -8.41 -9.95
CA PRO A 384 -3.28 -8.82 -10.13
C PRO A 384 -3.18 -10.29 -10.56
N ASP A 385 -2.21 -10.57 -11.41
CA ASP A 385 -1.75 -11.94 -11.68
C ASP A 385 -0.60 -12.28 -10.73
N PRO A 386 -0.49 -13.52 -10.24
CA PRO A 386 0.53 -13.88 -9.26
C PRO A 386 1.93 -13.85 -9.85
N VAL A 387 2.88 -13.26 -9.11
CA VAL A 387 4.31 -13.35 -9.38
C VAL A 387 4.98 -14.11 -8.24
N GLU A 388 5.59 -15.24 -8.57
CA GLU A 388 6.35 -16.10 -7.65
C GLU A 388 7.68 -15.45 -7.21
N SER A 389 7.61 -14.32 -6.54
CA SER A 389 8.75 -13.46 -6.22
C SER A 389 9.71 -14.08 -5.20
N GLY A 390 9.16 -14.77 -4.19
CA GLY A 390 9.90 -15.60 -3.25
C GLY A 390 10.80 -14.81 -2.29
N PHE A 391 10.39 -13.63 -1.84
CA PHE A 391 11.15 -12.88 -0.83
C PHE A 391 10.25 -12.07 0.12
N LEU A 392 10.82 -11.69 1.26
CA LEU A 392 10.31 -10.65 2.15
C LEU A 392 11.34 -9.53 2.24
N THR A 393 10.88 -8.31 2.52
CA THR A 393 11.77 -7.20 2.88
C THR A 393 11.33 -6.55 4.17
N GLY A 394 12.29 -6.03 4.93
CA GLY A 394 12.10 -5.36 6.21
C GLY A 394 12.79 -4.00 6.20
N ALA A 395 12.11 -2.94 6.59
CA ALA A 395 12.70 -1.61 6.66
C ALA A 395 12.07 -0.75 7.76
N ALA A 396 12.87 0.13 8.39
CA ALA A 396 12.39 1.14 9.33
C ALA A 396 12.03 2.47 8.63
N ASN A 397 12.28 2.56 7.32
CA ASN A 397 11.99 3.72 6.52
C ASN A 397 11.24 3.34 5.23
N PRO A 398 10.08 3.96 4.94
CA PRO A 398 9.29 3.56 3.78
C PRO A 398 9.91 4.01 2.46
N ALA A 399 10.57 5.16 2.42
CA ALA A 399 11.22 5.64 1.20
C ALA A 399 12.34 4.70 0.75
N ALA A 400 13.15 4.20 1.70
CA ALA A 400 14.16 3.19 1.42
C ALA A 400 13.53 1.86 0.94
N ALA A 401 12.46 1.41 1.61
CA ALA A 401 11.74 0.19 1.23
C ALA A 401 11.25 0.26 -0.22
N GLU A 402 10.53 1.31 -0.58
CA GLU A 402 9.95 1.48 -1.91
C GLU A 402 11.01 1.66 -3.00
N TRP A 403 12.14 2.32 -2.69
CA TRP A 403 13.27 2.43 -3.61
C TRP A 403 13.81 1.05 -4.00
N VAL A 404 13.96 0.16 -3.01
CA VAL A 404 14.40 -1.22 -3.22
C VAL A 404 13.33 -2.04 -3.94
N HIS A 405 12.05 -1.87 -3.57
CA HIS A 405 10.95 -2.58 -4.23
C HIS A 405 10.84 -2.29 -5.71
N ALA A 406 10.93 -1.01 -6.13
CA ALA A 406 10.93 -0.66 -7.54
C ALA A 406 12.02 -1.42 -8.31
N ILE A 407 13.24 -1.48 -7.78
CA ILE A 407 14.34 -2.22 -8.43
C ILE A 407 14.06 -3.73 -8.47
N LEU A 408 13.58 -4.32 -7.38
CA LEU A 408 13.25 -5.75 -7.30
C LEU A 408 12.11 -6.16 -8.23
N MET A 409 11.21 -5.22 -8.55
CA MET A 409 10.13 -5.39 -9.53
C MET A 409 10.58 -5.20 -10.97
N GLY A 410 11.80 -4.71 -11.21
CA GLY A 410 12.28 -4.37 -12.56
C GLY A 410 11.91 -2.95 -13.01
N PHE A 411 11.56 -2.05 -12.10
CA PHE A 411 11.18 -0.66 -12.39
C PHE A 411 12.28 0.34 -11.99
N GLU A 412 12.48 1.39 -12.80
CA GLU A 412 13.38 2.50 -12.53
C GLU A 412 12.75 3.42 -11.46
N PRO A 413 13.31 3.47 -10.24
CA PRO A 413 12.70 4.21 -9.13
C PRO A 413 12.44 5.70 -9.45
N GLU A 414 13.30 6.31 -10.27
CA GLU A 414 13.16 7.72 -10.68
C GLU A 414 11.93 7.98 -11.57
N LYS A 415 11.44 6.96 -12.28
CA LYS A 415 10.26 7.06 -13.14
C LYS A 415 8.95 6.88 -12.37
N VAL A 416 8.99 6.42 -11.12
CA VAL A 416 7.81 6.17 -10.30
C VAL A 416 7.64 7.29 -9.26
N PRO A 417 6.70 8.25 -9.41
CA PRO A 417 6.64 9.46 -8.60
C PRO A 417 6.51 9.20 -7.08
N ILE A 418 5.69 8.22 -6.66
CA ILE A 418 5.57 7.88 -5.25
C ILE A 418 6.90 7.44 -4.63
N VAL A 419 7.79 6.84 -5.42
CA VAL A 419 9.14 6.41 -4.98
C VAL A 419 10.12 7.57 -5.04
N ARG A 420 10.18 8.27 -6.19
CA ARG A 420 11.09 9.39 -6.42
C ARG A 420 10.91 10.50 -5.38
N GLU A 421 9.67 10.92 -5.15
CA GLU A 421 9.33 12.10 -4.36
C GLU A 421 9.38 11.83 -2.85
N ALA A 422 9.43 10.58 -2.40
CA ALA A 422 9.53 10.22 -0.98
C ALA A 422 10.83 10.71 -0.31
N PHE A 423 11.85 11.04 -1.11
CA PHE A 423 13.12 11.63 -0.69
C PHE A 423 13.12 13.18 -0.77
N GLY A 424 11.98 13.80 -1.07
CA GLY A 424 11.86 15.24 -1.22
C GLY A 424 12.12 16.03 0.07
N SER A 425 12.44 17.32 -0.09
CA SER A 425 12.61 18.26 1.02
C SER A 425 11.28 18.95 1.31
N PHE A 426 10.61 18.53 2.39
CA PHE A 426 9.36 19.10 2.88
C PHE A 426 9.30 19.00 4.41
N SER A 427 8.41 19.76 5.06
CA SER A 427 8.15 19.63 6.49
C SER A 427 7.74 18.20 6.83
N TYR A 428 8.14 17.68 7.99
CA TYR A 428 7.87 16.27 8.36
C TYR A 428 8.50 15.29 7.35
N PRO A 429 9.83 15.29 7.17
CA PRO A 429 10.48 14.50 6.12
C PRO A 429 10.28 13.00 6.33
N LEU A 430 10.09 12.28 5.21
CA LEU A 430 10.02 10.82 5.22
C LEU A 430 11.39 10.15 5.18
N ALA A 431 12.42 10.84 4.69
CA ALA A 431 13.81 10.39 4.71
C ALA A 431 14.73 11.57 5.05
N CYS A 432 15.76 11.30 5.85
CA CYS A 432 16.83 12.27 6.16
C CYS A 432 18.17 11.87 5.55
N PHE A 433 18.11 11.06 4.49
CA PHE A 433 19.24 10.51 3.75
C PHE A 433 18.89 10.51 2.26
N THR A 434 19.90 10.41 1.42
CA THR A 434 19.77 10.42 -0.04
C THR A 434 19.48 9.02 -0.59
N LYS A 435 18.97 8.97 -1.82
CA LYS A 435 18.74 7.72 -2.57
C LYS A 435 20.01 6.87 -2.70
N GLN A 436 21.18 7.51 -2.74
CA GLN A 436 22.50 6.87 -2.85
C GLN A 436 22.97 6.21 -1.54
N GLU A 437 22.37 6.57 -0.40
CA GLU A 437 22.69 5.98 0.91
C GLU A 437 21.88 4.71 1.19
N VAL A 438 20.82 4.43 0.41
CA VAL A 438 20.02 3.22 0.55
C VAL A 438 20.90 1.98 0.35
N ARG A 439 20.79 1.02 1.27
CA ARG A 439 21.51 -0.26 1.21
C ARG A 439 20.53 -1.41 1.37
N VAL A 440 20.86 -2.55 0.78
CA VAL A 440 20.14 -3.80 1.02
C VAL A 440 21.03 -4.75 1.80
N ARG A 441 20.50 -5.29 2.89
CA ARG A 441 21.17 -6.27 3.74
C ARG A 441 20.53 -7.64 3.54
N THR A 442 21.33 -8.63 3.17
CA THR A 442 20.94 -10.04 3.09
C THR A 442 21.75 -10.85 4.10
N ALA A 443 21.52 -12.16 4.18
CA ALA A 443 22.36 -13.07 4.96
C ALA A 443 23.83 -13.06 4.52
N ASP A 444 24.10 -12.77 3.24
CA ASP A 444 25.45 -12.79 2.65
C ASP A 444 26.21 -11.47 2.80
N GLY A 445 25.54 -10.40 3.26
CA GLY A 445 26.15 -9.09 3.48
C GLY A 445 25.29 -7.91 3.01
N GLU A 446 25.92 -6.74 2.92
CA GLU A 446 25.27 -5.52 2.43
C GLU A 446 25.71 -5.17 1.01
N CYS A 447 24.76 -4.71 0.19
CA CYS A 447 25.02 -4.27 -1.17
C CYS A 447 24.20 -3.03 -1.53
N ALA A 448 24.55 -2.41 -2.66
CA ALA A 448 23.72 -1.36 -3.24
C ALA A 448 22.46 -1.98 -3.88
N PRO A 449 21.29 -1.32 -3.82
CA PRO A 449 20.06 -1.85 -4.39
C PRO A 449 20.18 -2.28 -5.86
N ARG A 450 20.90 -1.50 -6.69
CA ARG A 450 21.09 -1.82 -8.12
C ARG A 450 21.87 -3.12 -8.37
N SER A 451 22.64 -3.60 -7.39
CA SER A 451 23.31 -4.92 -7.49
C SER A 451 22.32 -6.08 -7.51
N LEU A 452 21.08 -5.86 -7.05
CA LEU A 452 20.01 -6.85 -7.07
C LEU A 452 19.23 -6.88 -8.39
N ALA A 453 19.49 -5.97 -9.33
CA ALA A 453 18.75 -5.87 -10.58
C ALA A 453 18.83 -7.16 -11.43
N SER A 454 19.96 -7.88 -11.38
CA SER A 454 20.12 -9.18 -12.06
C SER A 454 19.33 -10.31 -11.38
N ALA A 455 18.97 -10.15 -10.12
CA ALA A 455 18.18 -11.10 -9.34
C ALA A 455 16.71 -10.65 -9.18
N ALA A 456 16.35 -9.49 -9.74
CA ALA A 456 15.01 -8.96 -9.76
C ALA A 456 14.11 -9.83 -10.65
N ARG A 457 12.86 -10.02 -10.23
CA ARG A 457 11.84 -10.58 -11.13
C ARG A 457 11.18 -9.41 -11.85
N THR A 458 11.02 -9.53 -13.16
CA THR A 458 10.36 -8.48 -13.95
C THR A 458 8.85 -8.60 -13.74
N PHE A 459 8.27 -7.69 -12.97
CA PHE A 459 6.83 -7.55 -12.85
C PHE A 459 6.34 -6.85 -14.11
N ARG A 460 5.21 -7.30 -14.67
CA ARG A 460 4.52 -6.54 -15.72
C ARG A 460 3.92 -5.27 -15.10
N PRO A 461 4.22 -4.08 -15.62
CA PRO A 461 3.52 -2.88 -15.20
C PRO A 461 2.05 -2.96 -15.62
N SER A 462 1.19 -2.22 -14.92
CA SER A 462 -0.19 -2.04 -15.36
C SER A 462 -0.25 -1.31 -16.70
N ARG A 463 -1.33 -1.49 -17.46
CA ARG A 463 -1.47 -0.97 -18.84
C ARG A 463 -0.98 0.47 -19.04
N GLY A 464 -1.42 1.41 -18.21
CA GLY A 464 -1.04 2.83 -18.30
C GLY A 464 0.38 3.17 -17.83
N TRP A 465 1.23 2.17 -17.55
CA TRP A 465 2.62 2.34 -17.10
C TRP A 465 3.61 1.61 -18.01
N VAL A 466 3.13 0.80 -18.96
CA VAL A 466 3.97 0.05 -19.92
C VAL A 466 4.83 1.02 -20.73
N GLY A 467 6.14 0.81 -20.75
CA GLY A 467 7.12 1.67 -21.42
C GLY A 467 7.55 2.91 -20.64
N HIS A 468 6.96 3.16 -19.47
CA HIS A 468 7.15 4.39 -18.71
C HIS A 468 7.85 4.20 -17.36
N CYS A 469 8.02 2.97 -16.86
CA CYS A 469 8.63 2.75 -15.55
C CYS A 469 9.71 1.67 -15.51
N GLU A 470 9.90 0.91 -16.58
CA GLU A 470 10.81 -0.22 -16.60
C GLU A 470 12.28 0.22 -16.48
N LEU A 471 13.08 -0.61 -15.82
CA LEU A 471 14.53 -0.51 -15.83
C LEU A 471 15.04 -0.78 -17.25
N GLU A 472 15.90 0.10 -17.74
CA GLU A 472 16.67 -0.18 -18.95
C GLU A 472 17.63 -1.34 -18.64
N THR A 473 17.28 -2.54 -19.09
CA THR A 473 18.21 -3.66 -19.08
C THR A 473 19.30 -3.36 -20.10
N ARG A 474 20.58 -3.53 -19.73
CA ARG A 474 21.72 -3.37 -20.65
C ARG A 474 21.77 -4.50 -21.69
N HIS A 475 20.71 -4.69 -22.47
CA HIS A 475 20.64 -5.67 -23.56
C HIS A 475 20.67 -5.05 -24.97
N ASP A 476 20.85 -3.73 -25.10
CA ASP A 476 21.03 -3.05 -26.40
C ASP A 476 22.50 -2.69 -26.72
N ARG A 477 23.47 -3.46 -26.19
CA ARG A 477 24.84 -3.51 -26.75
C ARG A 477 25.15 -4.92 -27.24
N VAL A 478 24.36 -5.43 -28.17
CA VAL A 478 24.77 -6.53 -29.04
C VAL A 478 24.84 -5.97 -30.46
N GLY A 479 26.03 -5.54 -30.81
CA GLY A 479 26.35 -4.99 -32.11
C GLY A 479 27.86 -4.81 -32.22
N GLU A 480 28.60 -5.92 -32.16
CA GLU A 480 29.79 -6.17 -33.01
C GLU A 480 30.30 -7.61 -32.82
N GLN A 481 30.81 -8.17 -33.92
CA GLN A 481 30.82 -9.59 -34.32
C GLN A 481 31.70 -10.56 -33.50
N PRO A 482 31.47 -11.89 -33.62
CA PRO A 482 32.39 -12.89 -33.10
C PRO A 482 33.67 -12.95 -33.95
N VAL A 483 34.82 -12.70 -33.33
CA VAL A 483 36.12 -13.00 -33.95
C VAL A 483 36.39 -14.49 -33.77
N VAL A 484 36.41 -15.19 -34.90
CA VAL A 484 36.92 -16.55 -35.06
C VAL A 484 38.44 -16.53 -34.95
N ALA A 485 38.99 -17.24 -33.97
CA ALA A 485 40.20 -18.09 -34.05
C ALA A 485 40.46 -18.75 -32.69
#